data_AF-A0A350PHT0-F1
#
_entry.id   AF-A0A350PHT0-F1
#
_cell.length_a   1.000
_cell.length_b   1.000
_cell.length_c   1.000
_cell.angle_alpha   90.00
_cell.angle_beta   90.00
_cell.angle_gamma   90.00
#
_symmetry.space_group_name_H-M   'P 1'
#
loop_
_entity.id
_entity.type
_entity.pdbx_description
1 polymer ?
#
loop_
_entity_poly.entity_id
_entity_poly.type
_entity_poly.pdbx_seq_one_letter_code
_entity_poly.pdbx_strand_id
1 'polypeptide(L)'
;LTINRKSKSALKRLDNLVQPLRDKIPVMIFPEGTRTLDGDLKRFKNGAFLLAHEYGFNVQPMVLDGGHLAMKSGSKIVEPNVNFSISI
;
A
#
# COMPACT_ATOMS: atom_id res chain seq x y z
N LEU A 1 2.57 -8.42 9.02
CA LEU A 1 4.02 -8.42 8.68
C LEU A 1 4.54 -6.99 8.65
N THR A 2 5.24 -6.52 9.68
CA THR A 2 5.81 -5.16 9.73
C THR A 2 7.18 -5.16 9.04
N ILE A 3 7.32 -4.41 7.93
CA ILE A 3 8.53 -4.38 7.09
C ILE A 3 9.36 -3.14 7.40
N ASN A 4 10.62 -3.34 7.80
CA ASN A 4 11.62 -2.28 8.00
C ASN A 4 12.24 -1.87 6.63
N ARG A 5 12.35 -0.57 6.37
CA ARG A 5 12.28 0.03 5.02
C ARG A 5 13.62 0.44 4.36
N LYS A 6 14.78 0.03 4.89
CA LYS A 6 16.09 0.60 4.50
C LYS A 6 17.11 -0.32 3.80
N SER A 7 16.81 -1.56 3.39
CA SER A 7 17.81 -2.37 2.67
C SER A 7 17.22 -3.33 1.64
N LYS A 8 18.08 -3.97 0.82
CA LYS A 8 17.79 -5.15 -0.03
C LYS A 8 16.89 -6.20 0.64
N SER A 9 16.80 -6.21 1.97
CA SER A 9 15.86 -7.02 2.74
C SER A 9 14.38 -6.76 2.46
N ALA A 10 13.99 -5.57 1.96
CA ALA A 10 12.59 -5.27 1.67
C ALA A 10 12.07 -6.07 0.47
N LEU A 11 12.89 -6.26 -0.59
CA LEU A 11 12.55 -7.13 -1.71
C LEU A 11 12.45 -8.59 -1.27
N LYS A 12 13.45 -9.08 -0.52
CA LYS A 12 13.42 -10.44 0.05
C LYS A 12 12.20 -10.72 0.94
N ARG A 13 11.62 -9.67 1.55
CA ARG A 13 10.39 -9.80 2.35
C ARG A 13 9.13 -9.83 1.48
N LEU A 14 9.16 -9.26 0.27
CA LEU A 14 8.06 -9.38 -0.68
C LEU A 14 7.93 -10.82 -1.19
N ASP A 15 9.04 -11.57 -1.32
CA ASP A 15 9.01 -12.98 -1.70
C ASP A 15 8.14 -13.83 -0.75
N ASN A 16 8.04 -13.45 0.53
CA ASN A 16 7.16 -14.11 1.50
C ASN A 16 5.66 -13.96 1.17
N LEU A 17 5.29 -13.09 0.23
CA LEU A 17 3.92 -12.93 -0.25
C LEU A 17 3.55 -13.93 -1.34
N VAL A 18 4.53 -14.58 -1.99
CA VAL A 18 4.28 -15.49 -3.12
C VAL A 18 3.41 -16.68 -2.69
N GLN A 19 3.73 -17.32 -1.56
CA GLN A 19 2.98 -18.49 -1.11
C GLN A 19 1.54 -18.13 -0.70
N PRO A 20 1.28 -17.10 0.14
CA PRO A 20 -0.09 -16.65 0.40
C PRO A 20 -0.89 -16.32 -0.86
N LEU A 21 -0.28 -15.65 -1.84
CA LEU A 21 -0.95 -15.31 -3.09
C LEU A 21 -1.32 -16.55 -3.92
N ARG A 22 -0.44 -17.57 -3.95
CA ARG A 22 -0.75 -18.88 -4.57
C ARG A 22 -1.87 -19.62 -3.85
N ASP A 23 -1.94 -19.47 -2.52
CA ASP A 23 -3.00 -20.00 -1.67
C ASP A 23 -4.30 -19.18 -1.76
N LYS A 24 -4.38 -18.24 -2.73
CA LYS A 24 -5.52 -17.35 -2.99
C LYS A 24 -5.86 -16.41 -1.83
N ILE A 25 -4.89 -16.11 -0.97
CA ILE A 25 -5.01 -15.11 0.08
C ILE A 25 -4.66 -13.74 -0.53
N PRO A 26 -5.61 -12.79 -0.61
CA PRO A 26 -5.33 -11.48 -1.18
C PRO A 26 -4.38 -10.68 -0.29
N VAL A 27 -3.50 -9.90 -0.92
CA VAL A 27 -2.55 -9.02 -0.23
C VAL A 27 -2.81 -7.57 -0.65
N MET A 28 -2.92 -6.68 0.33
CA MET A 28 -3.01 -5.24 0.11
C MET A 28 -1.64 -4.58 0.25
N ILE A 29 -1.27 -3.75 -0.72
CA ILE A 29 0.01 -3.05 -0.75
C ILE A 29 -0.23 -1.56 -0.96
N PHE A 30 0.40 -0.73 -0.13
CA PHE A 30 0.49 0.72 -0.33
C PHE A 30 1.81 1.03 -1.05
N PRO A 31 1.79 1.34 -2.36
CA PRO A 31 3.01 1.36 -3.18
C PRO A 31 3.96 2.50 -2.84
N GLU A 32 3.48 3.63 -2.32
CA GLU A 32 4.32 4.72 -1.79
C GLU A 32 5.05 4.29 -0.50
N GLY A 33 4.41 3.41 0.27
CA GLY A 33 4.92 2.91 1.52
C GLY A 33 4.86 3.91 2.67
N THR A 34 4.24 5.08 2.54
CA THR A 34 3.95 6.00 3.67
C THR A 34 2.67 6.75 3.39
N ARG A 35 1.95 7.17 4.44
CA ARG A 35 0.82 8.08 4.26
C ARG A 35 1.29 9.41 3.67
N THR A 36 0.48 9.99 2.81
CA THR A 36 0.67 11.36 2.33
C THR A 36 0.51 12.38 3.48
N LEU A 37 1.11 13.55 3.34
CA LEU A 37 0.99 14.67 4.30
C LEU A 37 0.04 15.75 3.80
N ASP A 38 -0.09 15.86 2.48
CA ASP A 38 -0.73 16.92 1.72
C ASP A 38 -1.89 16.42 0.84
N GLY A 39 -2.02 15.10 0.67
CA GLY A 39 -3.06 14.50 -0.18
C GLY A 39 -2.53 14.09 -1.56
N ASP A 40 -1.36 14.57 -1.94
CA ASP A 40 -0.76 14.25 -3.23
C ASP A 40 -0.18 12.83 -3.25
N LEU A 41 -0.33 12.18 -4.40
CA LEU A 41 0.28 10.89 -4.67
C LEU A 41 1.80 11.04 -4.79
N LYS A 42 2.51 10.19 -4.07
CA LYS A 42 3.97 10.12 -4.13
C LYS A 42 4.42 9.05 -5.12
N ARG A 43 5.72 9.04 -5.40
CA ARG A 43 6.32 8.02 -6.24
C ARG A 43 6.05 6.61 -5.70
N PHE A 44 5.53 5.75 -6.56
CA PHE A 44 5.33 4.34 -6.25
C PHE A 44 6.65 3.58 -6.26
N LYS A 45 6.80 2.65 -5.33
CA LYS A 45 7.88 1.67 -5.32
C LYS A 45 7.48 0.48 -6.20
N ASN A 46 8.37 0.09 -7.10
CA ASN A 46 8.06 -0.90 -8.13
C ASN A 46 8.12 -2.36 -7.66
N GLY A 47 8.62 -2.65 -6.44
CA GLY A 47 8.90 -4.02 -6.01
C GLY A 47 7.67 -4.96 -6.04
N ALA A 48 6.51 -4.46 -5.61
CA ALA A 48 5.27 -5.23 -5.65
C ALA A 48 4.78 -5.50 -7.08
N PHE A 49 4.91 -4.51 -7.96
CA PHE A 49 4.53 -4.64 -9.37
C PHE A 49 5.46 -5.61 -10.12
N LEU A 50 6.76 -5.58 -9.82
CA LEU A 50 7.72 -6.54 -10.35
C LEU A 50 7.39 -7.97 -9.92
N LEU A 51 7.09 -8.19 -8.63
CA LEU A 51 6.69 -9.51 -8.13
C LEU A 51 5.39 -9.99 -8.79
N ALA A 52 4.39 -9.11 -8.92
CA ALA A 52 3.14 -9.45 -9.60
C ALA A 52 3.37 -9.82 -11.07
N HIS A 53 4.22 -9.08 -11.77
CA HIS A 53 4.60 -9.38 -13.16
C HIS A 53 5.36 -10.70 -13.27
N GLU A 54 6.36 -10.93 -12.42
CA GLU A 54 7.21 -12.13 -12.43
C GLU A 54 6.41 -13.42 -12.19
N TYR A 55 5.46 -13.39 -11.25
CA TYR A 55 4.66 -14.57 -10.89
C TYR A 55 3.27 -14.60 -11.52
N GLY A 56 2.94 -13.63 -12.38
CA GLY A 56 1.64 -13.58 -13.07
C GLY A 56 0.44 -13.34 -12.14
N PHE A 57 0.63 -12.62 -11.03
CA PHE A 57 -0.46 -12.27 -10.14
C PHE A 57 -1.26 -11.07 -10.67
N ASN A 58 -2.58 -11.13 -10.52
CA ASN A 58 -3.46 -10.00 -10.88
C ASN A 58 -3.30 -8.86 -9.88
N VAL A 59 -3.26 -7.63 -10.41
CA VAL A 59 -3.25 -6.41 -9.61
C VAL A 59 -4.57 -5.68 -9.82
N GLN A 60 -5.30 -5.44 -8.73
CA GLN A 60 -6.50 -4.59 -8.72
C GLN A 60 -6.12 -3.20 -8.21
N PRO A 61 -6.15 -2.15 -9.05
CA PRO A 61 -5.99 -0.78 -8.60
C PRO A 61 -7.11 -0.38 -7.64
N MET A 62 -6.78 0.43 -6.64
CA MET A 62 -7.74 1.03 -5.72
C MET A 62 -7.30 2.47 -5.43
N VAL A 63 -8.26 3.39 -5.36
CA VAL A 63 -8.03 4.79 -4.97
C VAL A 63 -8.71 5.05 -3.63
N LEU A 64 -7.98 5.70 -2.73
CA LEU A 64 -8.47 6.15 -1.42
C LEU A 64 -8.38 7.68 -1.40
N ASP A 65 -9.52 8.35 -1.33
CA ASP A 65 -9.59 9.81 -1.26
C ASP A 65 -10.18 10.28 0.07
N GLY A 66 -9.72 11.41 0.57
CA GLY A 66 -10.15 12.01 1.84
C GLY A 66 -9.52 11.43 3.11
N GLY A 67 -8.80 10.31 3.03
CA GLY A 67 -8.19 9.67 4.20
C GLY A 67 -7.18 10.56 4.94
N HIS A 68 -6.42 11.39 4.21
CA HIS A 68 -5.46 12.34 4.81
C HIS A 68 -6.14 13.52 5.53
N LEU A 69 -7.39 13.84 5.16
CA LEU A 69 -8.23 14.83 5.84
C LEU A 69 -8.85 14.21 7.09
N ALA A 70 -9.35 12.97 6.98
CA ALA A 70 -9.95 12.23 8.10
C ALA A 70 -8.96 12.03 9.25
N MET A 71 -7.72 11.65 8.95
CA MET A 71 -6.69 11.44 9.95
C MET A 71 -5.29 11.68 9.38
N LYS A 72 -4.75 12.88 9.62
CA LYS A 72 -3.40 13.27 9.20
C LYS A 72 -2.33 12.33 9.75
N SER A 73 -1.25 12.14 9.00
CA SER A 73 -0.13 11.32 9.45
C SER A 73 0.46 11.86 10.75
N GLY A 74 0.56 11.00 11.78
CA GLY A 74 1.03 11.38 13.11
C GLY A 74 -0.03 11.98 14.04
N SER A 75 -1.24 12.27 13.53
CA SER A 75 -2.34 12.73 14.36
C SER A 75 -2.88 11.62 15.26
N LYS A 76 -3.35 11.99 16.45
CA LYS A 76 -4.19 11.15 17.33
C LYS A 76 -5.68 11.54 17.25
N ILE A 77 -5.99 12.61 16.54
CA ILE A 77 -7.33 13.17 16.39
C ILE A 77 -7.84 12.82 14.99
N VAL A 78 -9.09 12.39 14.95
CA VAL A 78 -9.85 12.09 13.73
C VAL A 78 -10.80 13.26 13.47
N GLU A 79 -10.87 13.73 12.23
CA GLU A 79 -11.92 14.67 11.78
C GLU A 79 -13.06 13.84 11.19
N PRO A 80 -14.22 13.75 11.87
CA PRO A 80 -15.33 12.93 11.41
C PRO A 80 -16.07 13.52 10.22
N ASN A 81 -15.99 14.84 9.98
CA ASN A 81 -16.76 15.53 8.94
C ASN A 81 -15.93 15.73 7.66
N VAL A 82 -15.49 14.62 7.05
CA VAL A 82 -14.81 14.67 5.77
C VAL A 82 -15.45 13.73 4.76
N ASN A 83 -15.37 14.11 3.48
CA ASN A 83 -15.69 13.18 2.40
C ASN A 83 -14.56 12.16 2.31
N PHE A 84 -14.89 10.88 2.50
CA PHE A 84 -13.99 9.76 2.32
C PHE A 84 -14.58 8.83 1.26
N SER A 85 -13.80 8.50 0.23
CA SER A 85 -14.26 7.62 -0.85
C SER A 85 -13.22 6.57 -1.22
N ILE A 86 -13.72 5.42 -1.66
CA ILE A 86 -12.92 4.32 -2.20
C ILE A 86 -13.45 3.99 -3.58
N SER A 87 -12.57 3.91 -4.57
CA SER A 87 -12.91 3.44 -5.93
C SER A 87 -11.97 2.32 -6.39
N ILE A 88 -12.50 1.42 -7.22
CA ILE A 88 -11.86 0.22 -7.79
C ILE A 88 -11.99 0.22 -9.31
#